data_AF-A0A5J9SYL6-F1
#
_entry.id   AF-A0A5J9SYL6-F1
#
_cell.length_a   1.000
_cell.length_b   1.000
_cell.length_c   1.000
_cell.angle_alpha   90.00
_cell.angle_beta   90.00
_cell.angle_gamma   90.00
#
_symmetry.space_group_name_H-M   'P 1'
#
loop_
_entity.id
_entity.type
_entity.pdbx_description
1 polymer ?
#
loop_
_entity_poly.entity_id
_entity_poly.type
_entity_poly.pdbx_seq_one_letter_code
_entity_poly.pdbx_strand_id
1 'polypeptide(L)'
;MDSAHLAHDHLLKPSKRLNLRPSQWNKSQVTPEEHLTRLDASFVAGQVTGLGVQISHSGSHGSWTIQIMATTTLAASPIHAEAHSLLLGTDIINLLKLQDCDSISDNLALISVMKSSQDQYPH
;
A
#
# COMPACT_ATOMS: atom_id res chain seq x y z
N MET A 1 -24.85 -44.04 7.80
CA MET A 1 -25.59 -43.43 8.91
C MET A 1 -24.67 -43.52 10.13
N ASP A 2 -23.95 -42.53 10.62
CA ASP A 2 -23.70 -41.13 10.24
C ASP A 2 -22.26 -40.80 10.67
N SER A 3 -21.47 -40.19 9.79
CA SER A 3 -20.19 -39.58 10.12
C SER A 3 -20.37 -38.07 10.08
N ALA A 4 -20.50 -37.43 11.24
CA ALA A 4 -20.40 -35.98 11.36
C ALA A 4 -19.01 -35.65 11.91
N HIS A 5 -18.09 -35.37 10.98
CA HIS A 5 -16.77 -34.82 11.28
C HIS A 5 -16.91 -33.42 11.86
N LEU A 6 -16.15 -33.16 12.93
CA LEU A 6 -15.90 -31.84 13.49
C LEU A 6 -15.39 -30.90 12.40
N ALA A 7 -16.14 -29.81 12.15
CA ALA A 7 -15.62 -28.65 11.45
C ALA A 7 -14.73 -27.87 12.42
N HIS A 8 -13.42 -27.93 12.22
CA HIS A 8 -12.46 -27.06 12.88
C HIS A 8 -12.49 -25.68 12.22
N ASP A 9 -12.89 -24.68 12.99
CA ASP A 9 -12.69 -23.26 12.69
C ASP A 9 -11.20 -22.97 12.45
N HIS A 10 -10.83 -22.77 11.19
CA HIS A 10 -9.55 -22.18 10.84
C HIS A 10 -9.60 -20.67 11.09
N LEU A 11 -9.19 -20.27 12.30
CA LEU A 11 -8.80 -18.91 12.62
C LEU A 11 -7.77 -18.39 11.59
N LEU A 12 -8.22 -17.45 10.75
CA LEU A 12 -7.34 -16.56 9.99
C LEU A 12 -6.46 -15.80 10.97
N LYS A 13 -5.18 -16.17 11.04
CA LYS A 13 -4.16 -15.39 11.76
C LYS A 13 -4.01 -14.04 11.08
N PRO A 14 -3.99 -12.91 11.81
CA PRO A 14 -3.77 -11.60 11.21
C PRO A 14 -2.36 -11.53 10.60
N SER A 15 -2.29 -11.18 9.32
CA SER A 15 -1.04 -10.85 8.63
C SER A 15 -0.27 -9.78 9.41
N LYS A 16 1.01 -10.07 9.67
CA LYS A 16 1.92 -9.16 10.35
C LYS A 16 2.12 -7.90 9.50
N ARG A 17 1.41 -6.81 9.84
CA ARG A 17 1.71 -5.47 9.33
C ARG A 17 3.06 -5.02 9.86
N LEU A 18 3.99 -4.71 8.96
CA LEU A 18 5.27 -4.08 9.29
C LEU A 18 5.10 -2.56 9.13
N ASN A 19 4.94 -1.86 10.26
CA ASN A 19 5.08 -0.41 10.32
C ASN A 19 6.56 -0.05 10.34
N LEU A 20 7.02 0.72 9.36
CA LEU A 20 8.37 1.27 9.34
C LEU A 20 8.31 2.69 9.92
N ARG A 21 8.44 2.83 11.25
CA ARG A 21 8.60 4.15 11.89
C ARG A 21 9.97 4.24 12.57
N PRO A 22 10.73 5.34 12.42
CA PRO A 22 11.79 5.70 13.36
C PRO A 22 11.18 6.13 14.70
N SER A 23 11.81 5.73 15.81
CA SER A 23 11.31 5.95 17.16
C SER A 23 11.41 7.42 17.63
N GLN A 24 10.30 7.90 18.18
CA GLN A 24 10.10 8.98 19.17
C GLN A 24 10.43 10.44 18.79
N TRP A 25 9.39 11.30 18.79
CA TRP A 25 9.45 12.57 19.52
C TRP A 25 8.06 13.06 19.97
N ASN A 26 8.00 13.51 21.21
CA ASN A 26 6.82 13.99 21.94
C ASN A 26 6.51 15.44 21.52
N LYS A 27 5.36 15.73 20.89
CA LYS A 27 4.77 17.08 20.78
C LYS A 27 3.24 17.00 20.71
N SER A 28 2.61 17.68 21.66
CA SER A 28 1.27 18.31 21.71
C SER A 28 0.10 17.66 20.96
N GLN A 29 -1.05 17.55 21.65
CA GLN A 29 -2.36 17.07 21.19
C GLN A 29 -2.90 17.82 19.95
N VAL A 30 -2.30 17.58 18.80
CA VAL A 30 -2.90 17.68 17.48
C VAL A 30 -3.07 16.23 17.06
N THR A 31 -4.28 15.78 16.73
CA THR A 31 -4.44 14.49 16.05
C THR A 31 -3.47 14.49 14.88
N PRO A 32 -2.48 13.56 14.83
CA PRO A 32 -1.54 13.53 13.73
C PRO A 32 -2.33 13.50 12.43
N GLU A 33 -2.00 14.37 11.48
CA GLU A 33 -2.53 14.20 10.14
C GLU A 33 -1.96 12.90 9.61
N GLU A 34 -2.83 11.94 9.35
CA GLU A 34 -2.43 10.63 8.85
C GLU A 34 -2.85 10.54 7.38
N HIS A 35 -1.85 10.39 6.52
CA HIS A 35 -2.04 10.12 5.11
C HIS A 35 -1.63 8.67 4.83
N LEU A 36 -2.59 7.89 4.33
CA LEU A 36 -2.40 6.50 4.00
C LEU A 36 -2.68 6.26 2.53
N THR A 37 -1.69 5.70 1.82
CA THR A 37 -1.83 5.28 0.43
C THR A 37 -1.82 3.76 0.37
N ARG A 38 -2.84 3.18 -0.27
CA ARG A 38 -2.90 1.75 -0.57
C ARG A 38 -2.78 1.55 -2.06
N LEU A 39 -1.97 0.57 -2.42
CA LEU A 39 -1.61 0.25 -3.79
C LEU A 39 -2.10 -1.16 -4.08
N ASP A 40 -2.61 -1.34 -5.28
CA ASP A 40 -3.00 -2.63 -5.83
C ASP A 40 -2.75 -2.63 -7.34
N ALA A 41 -2.54 -3.80 -7.92
CA ALA A 41 -2.41 -3.97 -9.36
C ALA A 41 -2.92 -5.35 -9.81
N SER A 42 -3.61 -5.37 -10.95
CA SER A 42 -4.08 -6.61 -11.59
C SER A 42 -3.31 -6.85 -12.87
N PHE A 43 -2.47 -7.89 -12.89
CA PHE A 43 -1.65 -8.26 -14.03
C PHE A 43 -2.06 -9.62 -14.61
N VAL A 44 -2.30 -9.65 -15.92
CA VAL A 44 -2.44 -10.87 -16.71
C VAL A 44 -1.53 -10.73 -17.93
N ALA A 45 -0.66 -11.71 -18.16
CA ALA A 45 0.31 -11.66 -19.25
C ALA A 45 -0.37 -11.49 -20.61
N GLY A 46 0.09 -10.53 -21.42
CA GLY A 46 -0.47 -10.23 -22.73
C GLY A 46 -1.82 -9.48 -22.70
N GLN A 47 -2.28 -9.03 -21.53
CA GLN A 47 -3.49 -8.23 -21.37
C GLN A 47 -3.16 -6.82 -20.87
N VAL A 48 -4.15 -5.93 -20.95
CA VAL A 48 -4.08 -4.61 -20.29
C VAL A 48 -4.03 -4.83 -18.78
N THR A 49 -3.08 -4.16 -18.12
CA THR A 49 -2.88 -4.23 -16.67
C THR A 49 -3.71 -3.16 -15.98
N GLY A 50 -4.40 -3.53 -14.90
CA GLY A 50 -5.12 -2.60 -14.03
C GLY A 50 -4.23 -2.07 -12.91
N LEU A 51 -4.34 -0.78 -12.60
CA LEU A 51 -3.64 -0.11 -11.51
C LEU A 51 -4.68 0.50 -10.56
N GLY A 52 -4.55 0.23 -9.26
CA GLY A 52 -5.44 0.72 -8.22
C GLY A 52 -4.67 1.49 -7.16
N VAL A 53 -5.09 2.73 -6.90
CA VAL A 53 -4.54 3.56 -5.82
C VAL A 53 -5.68 4.10 -4.97
N GLN A 54 -5.58 3.92 -3.65
CA GLN A 54 -6.46 4.56 -2.69
C GLN A 54 -5.65 5.45 -1.77
N ILE A 55 -5.98 6.73 -1.69
CA ILE A 55 -5.36 7.67 -0.75
C ILE A 55 -6.43 8.10 0.25
N SER A 56 -6.16 7.89 1.52
CA SER A 56 -7.01 8.31 2.63
C SER A 56 -6.27 9.33 3.48
N HIS A 57 -6.97 10.39 3.85
CA HIS A 57 -6.52 11.37 4.83
C HIS A 57 -7.46 11.37 6.02
N SER A 58 -6.90 11.42 7.22
CA SER A 58 -7.64 11.76 8.43
C SER A 58 -6.89 12.85 9.18
N GLY A 59 -7.57 13.95 9.44
CA GLY A 59 -6.98 15.10 10.11
C GLY A 59 -8.02 15.93 10.84
N SER A 60 -7.54 17.00 11.48
CA SER A 60 -8.37 17.92 12.26
C SER A 60 -9.43 18.64 11.41
N HIS A 61 -9.20 18.74 10.10
CA HIS A 61 -10.10 19.38 9.13
C HIS A 61 -11.06 18.41 8.43
N GLY A 62 -11.11 17.15 8.88
CA GLY A 62 -11.99 16.12 8.35
C GLY A 62 -11.23 14.96 7.73
N SER A 63 -11.98 13.93 7.35
CA SER A 63 -11.44 12.75 6.68
C SER A 63 -11.96 12.68 5.25
N TRP A 64 -11.09 12.30 4.32
CA TRP A 64 -11.47 12.08 2.94
C TRP A 64 -10.74 10.87 2.38
N THR A 65 -11.25 10.34 1.27
CA THR A 65 -10.61 9.24 0.54
C THR A 65 -10.81 9.44 -0.95
N ILE A 66 -9.74 9.23 -1.71
CA ILE A 66 -9.72 9.24 -3.16
C ILE A 66 -9.35 7.84 -3.62
N GLN A 67 -10.08 7.32 -4.61
CA GLN A 67 -9.76 6.06 -5.28
C GLN A 67 -9.53 6.36 -6.76
N ILE A 68 -8.40 5.87 -7.26
CA ILE A 68 -8.01 6.00 -8.67
C ILE A 68 -7.84 4.60 -9.24
N MET A 69 -8.52 4.39 -10.37
CA MET A 69 -8.42 3.19 -11.18
C MET A 69 -7.86 3.61 -12.53
N ALA A 70 -6.73 3.05 -12.92
CA ALA A 70 -6.08 3.32 -14.19
C ALA A 70 -5.69 2.01 -14.89
N THR A 71 -5.25 2.12 -16.14
CA THR A 71 -4.77 0.97 -16.91
C THR A 71 -3.46 1.28 -17.60
N THR A 72 -2.66 0.26 -17.86
CA THR A 72 -1.39 0.37 -18.59
C THR A 72 -1.14 -0.86 -19.45
N THR A 73 -0.43 -0.67 -20.56
CA THR A 73 0.11 -1.76 -21.40
C THR A 73 1.62 -1.95 -21.22
N LEU A 74 2.23 -1.17 -20.32
CA LEU A 74 3.69 -1.13 -20.14
C LEU A 74 4.22 -2.14 -19.12
N ALA A 75 3.35 -2.70 -18.28
CA ALA A 75 3.76 -3.69 -17.29
C ALA A 75 4.14 -5.01 -17.98
N ALA A 76 5.37 -5.47 -17.76
CA ALA A 76 5.86 -6.75 -18.29
C ALA A 76 5.78 -7.91 -17.27
N SER A 77 5.42 -7.62 -16.02
CA SER A 77 5.35 -8.60 -14.92
C SER A 77 4.46 -8.08 -13.78
N PRO A 78 4.05 -8.94 -12.83
CA PRO A 78 3.28 -8.50 -11.66
C PRO A 78 3.99 -7.42 -10.83
N ILE A 79 5.32 -7.56 -10.62
CA ILE A 79 6.08 -6.54 -9.87
C ILE A 79 6.18 -5.21 -10.63
N HIS A 80 6.24 -5.22 -11.97
CA HIS A 80 6.16 -4.00 -12.76
C HIS A 80 4.79 -3.33 -12.64
N ALA A 81 3.71 -4.11 -12.64
CA ALA A 81 2.36 -3.57 -12.47
C ALA A 81 2.22 -2.83 -11.12
N GLU A 82 2.73 -3.43 -10.05
CA GLU A 82 2.75 -2.84 -8.71
C GLU A 82 3.63 -1.59 -8.64
N ALA A 83 4.81 -1.62 -9.27
CA ALA A 83 5.67 -0.44 -9.35
C ALA A 83 4.99 0.71 -10.11
N HIS A 84 4.24 0.42 -11.18
CA HIS A 84 3.44 1.43 -11.87
C HIS A 84 2.30 1.98 -11.01
N SER A 85 1.65 1.12 -10.19
CA SER A 85 0.65 1.57 -9.22
C SER A 85 1.25 2.50 -8.16
N LEU A 86 2.43 2.17 -7.64
CA LEU A 86 3.21 3.02 -6.73
C LEU A 86 3.58 4.37 -7.36
N LEU A 87 4.07 4.38 -8.60
CA LEU A 87 4.41 5.61 -9.33
C LEU A 87 3.18 6.50 -9.51
N LEU A 88 2.06 5.91 -9.94
CA LEU A 88 0.78 6.60 -10.06
C LEU A 88 0.35 7.22 -8.73
N GLY A 89 0.45 6.48 -7.63
CA GLY A 89 0.11 6.99 -6.30
C GLY A 89 1.02 8.13 -5.87
N THR A 90 2.32 8.02 -6.13
CA THR A 90 3.31 9.06 -5.84
C THR A 90 3.04 10.34 -6.62
N ASP A 91 2.70 10.24 -7.90
CA ASP A 91 2.35 11.39 -8.74
C ASP A 91 1.12 12.13 -8.21
N ILE A 92 0.11 11.39 -7.73
CA ILE A 92 -1.12 11.97 -7.18
C ILE A 92 -0.85 12.62 -5.81
N ILE A 93 -0.07 11.97 -4.94
CA ILE A 93 0.39 12.54 -3.67
C ILE A 93 1.09 13.87 -3.91
N ASN A 94 2.01 13.91 -4.89
CA ASN A 94 2.75 15.12 -5.26
C ASN A 94 1.82 16.21 -5.82
N LEU A 95 0.87 15.83 -6.68
CA LEU A 95 -0.12 16.76 -7.25
C LEU A 95 -0.99 17.39 -6.15
N LEU A 96 -1.40 16.58 -5.18
CA LEU A 96 -2.19 17.01 -4.01
C LEU A 96 -1.34 17.70 -2.94
N LYS A 97 -0.01 17.71 -3.10
CA LYS A 97 0.97 18.26 -2.15
C LYS A 97 0.83 17.68 -0.74
N LEU A 98 0.50 16.40 -0.65
CA LEU A 98 0.41 15.71 0.64
C LEU A 98 1.83 15.40 1.14
N GLN A 99 2.04 15.53 2.44
CA GLN A 99 3.31 15.20 3.10
C GLN A 99 3.12 13.93 3.94
N ASP A 100 4.23 13.30 4.31
CA ASP A 100 4.27 12.16 5.23
C ASP A 100 3.25 11.04 4.92
N CYS A 101 3.14 10.68 3.63
CA CYS A 101 2.23 9.64 3.17
C CYS A 101 2.86 8.24 3.30
N ASP A 102 2.30 7.42 4.19
CA ASP A 102 2.66 6.01 4.28
C ASP A 102 2.04 5.23 3.13
N SER A 103 2.87 4.51 2.36
CA SER A 103 2.41 3.62 1.29
C SER A 103 2.36 2.16 1.76
N ILE A 104 1.21 1.54 1.57
CA ILE A 104 0.94 0.12 1.84
C ILE A 104 0.72 -0.60 0.52
N SER A 105 1.48 -1.66 0.32
CA SER A 105 1.26 -2.67 -0.71
C SER A 105 1.26 -4.04 -0.02
N ASP A 106 0.56 -5.01 -0.58
CA ASP A 106 0.66 -6.42 -0.16
C ASP A 106 1.68 -7.20 -1.01
N ASN A 107 2.27 -6.58 -2.04
CA ASN A 107 3.30 -7.16 -2.86
C ASN A 107 4.65 -7.21 -2.14
N LEU A 108 4.93 -8.34 -1.49
CA LEU A 108 6.16 -8.56 -0.73
C LEU A 108 7.43 -8.40 -1.56
N ALA A 109 7.39 -8.72 -2.86
CA ALA A 109 8.55 -8.60 -3.73
C ALA A 109 8.91 -7.12 -3.95
N LEU A 110 7.93 -6.27 -4.23
CA LEU A 110 8.11 -4.82 -4.32
C LEU A 110 8.65 -4.23 -3.01
N ILE A 111 8.04 -4.60 -1.87
CA ILE A 111 8.49 -4.14 -0.55
C ILE A 111 9.96 -4.51 -0.29
N SER A 112 10.36 -5.73 -0.65
CA SER A 112 11.74 -6.21 -0.50
C SER A 112 12.72 -5.37 -1.32
N VAL A 113 12.40 -5.08 -2.59
CA VAL A 113 13.22 -4.26 -3.49
C VAL A 113 13.36 -2.82 -2.98
N MET A 114 12.28 -2.23 -2.47
CA MET A 114 12.31 -0.87 -1.94
C MET A 114 13.20 -0.76 -0.69
N LYS A 115 13.17 -1.77 0.19
CA LYS A 115 13.99 -1.80 1.40
C LYS A 115 15.47 -2.03 1.09
N SER A 116 15.80 -2.96 0.20
CA SER A 116 17.20 -3.24 -0.16
C SER A 116 17.89 -2.06 -0.84
N SER A 117 17.12 -1.23 -1.54
CA SER A 117 17.62 0.01 -2.17
C SER A 117 17.88 1.13 -1.16
N GLN A 118 17.18 1.11 -0.02
CA GLN A 118 17.36 2.07 1.08
C GLN A 118 18.64 1.79 1.88
N ASP A 119 18.98 0.52 2.08
CA ASP A 119 20.19 0.10 2.80
C ASP A 119 21.49 0.34 2.00
N GLN A 120 21.40 0.65 0.70
CA GLN A 120 22.57 0.89 -0.16
C GLN A 120 23.07 2.34 -0.20
N TYR A 121 22.34 3.29 0.41
CA TYR A 121 22.81 4.68 0.57
C TYR A 121 22.95 5.01 2.06
N PRO A 122 24.16 4.91 2.64
CA PRO A 122 24.39 5.39 3.98
C PRO A 122 24.24 6.92 3.99
N HIS A 123 23.41 7.42 4.89
CA HIS A 123 23.35 8.84 5.26
C HIS A 123 24.70 9.32 5.81
#